data_AF-A0A9E3FR03-F1
#
_entry.id   AF-A0A9E3FR03-F1
#
_cell.length_a   1.000
_cell.length_b   1.000
_cell.length_c   1.000
_cell.angle_alpha   90.00
_cell.angle_beta   90.00
_cell.angle_gamma   90.00
#
_symmetry.space_group_name_H-M   'P 1'
#
loop_
_entity.id
_entity.type
_entity.pdbx_description
1 polymer ?
#
loop_
_entity_poly.entity_id
_entity_poly.type
_entity_poly.pdbx_seq_one_letter_code
_entity_poly.pdbx_strand_id
1 'polypeptide(L)' 'MSNPYDFHTPQSSYSREDLLKSSEGGYFGPGNAQLPAPPMLMLDRITEISMDG' A
#
# COMPACT_ATOMS: atom_id res chain seq x y z
N MET A 1 19.21 -12.05 -2.65
CA MET A 1 18.02 -11.93 -1.77
C MET A 1 17.63 -10.47 -1.80
N SER A 2 16.49 -10.13 -2.39
CA SER A 2 16.02 -8.73 -2.46
C SER A 2 15.58 -8.30 -1.06
N ASN A 3 15.95 -7.09 -0.64
CA ASN A 3 15.49 -6.54 0.63
C ASN A 3 14.02 -6.11 0.46
N PRO A 4 13.09 -6.44 1.38
CA PRO A 4 11.70 -5.99 1.29
C PRO A 4 11.55 -4.46 1.17
N TYR A 5 12.53 -3.67 1.62
CA TYR A 5 12.54 -2.21 1.44
C TYR A 5 12.86 -1.75 0.01
N ASP A 6 13.36 -2.61 -0.87
CA ASP A 6 13.70 -2.25 -2.25
C ASP A 6 12.45 -2.05 -3.12
N PHE A 7 11.30 -2.55 -2.70
CA PHE A 7 10.07 -2.57 -3.51
C PHE A 7 9.23 -1.31 -3.36
N HIS A 8 9.28 -0.65 -2.20
CA HIS A 8 8.41 0.50 -1.95
C HIS A 8 8.95 1.40 -0.82
N THR A 9 9.09 2.70 -1.10
CA THR A 9 9.34 3.74 -0.08
C THR A 9 8.02 4.28 0.46
N PRO A 10 7.71 4.16 1.77
CA PRO A 10 6.47 4.65 2.35
C PRO A 10 6.19 6.13 2.01
N GLN A 11 4.96 6.42 1.60
CA GLN A 11 4.46 7.77 1.37
C GLN A 11 3.66 8.26 2.58
N SER A 12 3.61 9.58 2.78
CA SER A 12 2.82 10.20 3.84
C SER A 12 1.32 10.28 3.52
N SER A 13 0.90 9.97 2.29
CA SER A 13 -0.51 9.88 1.89
C SER A 13 -0.65 8.96 0.69
N TYR A 14 -1.85 8.41 0.47
CA TYR A 14 -2.14 7.51 -0.66
C TYR A 14 -3.49 7.85 -1.28
N SER A 15 -3.52 7.93 -2.60
CA SER A 15 -4.74 8.14 -3.37
C SER A 15 -5.55 6.83 -3.51
N ARG A 16 -6.80 6.93 -3.98
CA ARG A 16 -7.62 5.76 -4.30
C ARG A 16 -6.91 4.80 -5.27
N GLU A 17 -6.22 5.35 -6.26
CA GLU A 17 -5.50 4.56 -7.26
C GLU A 17 -4.34 3.77 -6.64
N ASP A 18 -3.65 4.36 -5.66
CA ASP A 18 -2.57 3.66 -4.95
C ASP A 18 -3.12 2.52 -4.08
N LEU A 19 -4.28 2.72 -3.44
CA LEU A 19 -4.94 1.67 -2.67
C LEU A 19 -5.41 0.52 -3.57
N LEU A 20 -5.89 0.82 -4.78
CA LEU A 20 -6.26 -0.20 -5.76
C LEU A 20 -5.03 -0.98 -6.23
N LYS A 21 -3.93 -0.31 -6.60
CA LYS A 21 -2.66 -0.96 -6.96
C LYS A 21 -2.15 -1.86 -5.83
N SER A 22 -2.28 -1.41 -4.58
CA SER A 22 -1.96 -2.22 -3.41
C SER A 22 -2.80 -3.50 -3.30
N SER A 23 -4.07 -3.45 -3.70
CA SER A 23 -4.97 -4.62 -3.71
C SER A 23 -4.78 -5.58 -4.88
N GLU A 24 -4.25 -5.12 -6.01
CA GLU A 24 -3.93 -5.96 -7.19
C GLU A 24 -2.73 -6.89 -6.94
N GLY A 25 -2.00 -6.62 -5.86
CA GLY A 25 -0.81 -7.35 -5.46
C GLY A 25 0.44 -6.83 -6.16
N GLY A 26 1.56 -6.90 -5.45
CA GLY A 26 2.87 -6.52 -5.99
C GLY A 26 3.27 -5.05 -5.78
N TYR A 27 2.37 -4.18 -5.31
CA TYR A 27 2.71 -2.79 -4.98
C TYR A 27 3.83 -2.68 -3.93
N PHE A 28 3.81 -3.56 -2.93
CA PHE A 28 4.87 -3.68 -1.92
C PHE A 28 5.86 -4.81 -2.24
N GLY A 29 5.72 -5.50 -3.38
CA GLY A 29 6.49 -6.71 -3.71
C GLY A 29 5.84 -8.02 -3.27
N PRO A 30 6.35 -9.17 -3.75
CA PRO A 30 5.78 -10.49 -3.49
C PRO A 30 5.91 -10.88 -2.00
N GLY A 31 4.82 -11.39 -1.41
CA GLY A 31 4.79 -11.82 0.00
C GLY A 31 4.65 -10.70 1.03
N ASN A 32 4.63 -9.43 0.58
CA ASN A 32 4.36 -8.28 1.44
C ASN A 32 2.85 -8.00 1.57
N ALA A 33 2.50 -7.10 2.49
CA ALA A 33 1.12 -6.76 2.80
C ALA A 33 0.35 -6.32 1.54
N GLN A 34 -0.94 -6.65 1.49
CA GLN A 34 -1.84 -6.27 0.41
C GLN A 34 -3.15 -5.78 1.01
N LEU A 35 -3.73 -4.76 0.40
CA LEU A 35 -5.07 -4.32 0.77
C LEU A 35 -6.13 -5.28 0.21
N PRO A 36 -7.30 -5.39 0.85
CA PRO A 36 -8.43 -6.07 0.25
C PRO A 36 -8.80 -5.43 -1.09
N ALA A 37 -9.14 -6.24 -2.08
CA ALA A 37 -9.72 -5.76 -3.33
C ALA A 37 -11.21 -5.39 -3.13
N PRO A 38 -11.80 -4.55 -4.00
CA PRO A 38 -13.25 -4.35 -4.05
C PRO A 38 -14.00 -5.69 -4.20
N PRO A 39 -15.17 -5.86 -3.56
CA PRO A 39 -15.93 -4.87 -2.80
C PRO A 39 -15.46 -4.71 -1.33
N MET A 40 -14.40 -5.39 -0.91
CA MET A 40 -13.91 -5.37 0.47
C MET A 40 -12.95 -4.21 0.78
N LEU A 41 -12.52 -3.44 -0.23
CA LEU A 41 -11.76 -2.22 -0.03
C LEU A 41 -12.66 -1.11 0.54
N MET A 42 -12.49 -0.81 1.83
CA MET A 42 -13.33 0.17 2.57
C MET A 42 -12.70 1.57 2.66
N LEU A 43 -11.58 1.81 1.99
CA LEU A 43 -10.82 3.07 2.05
C LEU A 43 -10.86 3.76 0.69
N ASP A 44 -11.17 5.07 0.70
CA ASP A 44 -11.07 5.90 -0.50
C ASP A 44 -9.69 6.54 -0.67
N ARG A 45 -9.03 6.91 0.44
CA ARG A 45 -7.68 7.48 0.47
C ARG A 45 -7.11 7.41 1.87
N ILE A 46 -5.78 7.49 1.98
CA ILE A 46 -5.09 7.73 3.24
C ILE A 46 -4.56 9.16 3.18
N THR A 47 -5.03 10.04 4.06
CA THR A 47 -4.66 11.47 4.03
C THR A 47 -3.34 11.74 4.75
N GLU A 48 -2.96 10.91 5.70
CA GLU A 48 -1.74 11.07 6.49
C GLU A 48 -1.22 9.71 7.00
N ILE A 49 0.09 9.49 6.87
CA ILE A 49 0.86 8.45 7.56
C ILE A 49 2.11 9.14 8.12
N SER A 50 2.36 8.96 9.41
CA SER A 50 3.59 9.41 10.10
C SER A 50 4.25 8.23 10.81
N MET A 51 5.57 8.31 10.97
CA MET A 51 6.38 7.34 11.74
C MET A 51 6.61 7.80 13.18
N ASP A 52 6.23 9.03 13.52
CA ASP A 52 6.53 9.69 14.80
C ASP A 52 5.48 9.41 15.90
N GLY A 53 4.74 8.31 15.78
CA GLY A 53 3.51 7.98 16.52
C GLY A 53 3.45 8.39 17.99
#